data_AF-A0A8J7MLN9-F1
#
_entry.id   AF-A0A8J7MLN9-F1
#
_cell.length_a   1.000
_cell.length_b   1.000
_cell.length_c   1.000
_cell.angle_alpha   90.00
_cell.angle_beta   90.00
_cell.angle_gamma   90.00
#
_symmetry.space_group_name_H-M   'P 1'
#
loop_
_entity.id
_entity.type
_entity.pdbx_description
1 polymer ?
#
loop_
_entity_poly.entity_id
_entity_poly.type
_entity_poly.pdbx_seq_one_letter_code
_entity_poly.pdbx_strand_id
1 'polypeptide(L)'
;MKEVAIFHTLAHLSIAFIGAILLLAIWYNIRKRFNNRLEEDDSLLRIDKGLVYLSLALFVWVGSGTWGYLGTLANFSQTTTYLLGVSLFSTLNNLFLLLALFYFSHAPSFIYNNEKNISKIIALILFVSLLTIGLNLFLPTNQAAIRIAGIPDLLLSSFLCCLLSYSLYKTFIDRDLKVVAYIAVLSVFLMFIAQLPEVFTQLDDGFTNKLIKIIAKTSLISIFLVLATSWVIELASTPRPSEMTLQFLDWSLIKISIPSKEIYDQVIDFGSKTTQYKNLLKFALRRKWGEGQEQCIVVGAAGELKNQTYLSRIIENCNSILALQEHQQLVRRDIFTFIGNGQYRL
;
A
#
# COMPACT_ATOMS: atom_id res chain seq x y z
N MET A 1 -37.25 -10.07 6.85
CA MET A 1 -35.90 -9.83 6.28
C MET A 1 -35.57 -8.37 5.96
N LYS A 2 -36.54 -7.44 5.86
CA LYS A 2 -36.28 -6.01 5.58
C LYS A 2 -35.46 -5.33 6.69
N GLU A 3 -35.80 -5.59 7.96
CA GLU A 3 -35.06 -5.06 9.12
C GLU A 3 -33.60 -5.51 9.15
N VAL A 4 -33.31 -6.78 8.86
CA VAL A 4 -31.94 -7.30 8.75
C VAL A 4 -31.17 -6.62 7.62
N ALA A 5 -31.82 -6.33 6.49
CA ALA A 5 -31.20 -5.59 5.38
C ALA A 5 -30.89 -4.13 5.77
N ILE A 6 -31.81 -3.48 6.48
CA ILE A 6 -31.62 -2.11 6.99
C ILE A 6 -30.48 -2.08 8.01
N PHE A 7 -30.50 -2.97 8.99
CA PHE A 7 -29.44 -3.11 10.00
C PHE A 7 -28.08 -3.31 9.33
N HIS A 8 -27.97 -4.27 8.41
CA HIS A 8 -26.74 -4.52 7.68
C HIS A 8 -26.23 -3.28 6.96
N THR A 9 -27.13 -2.59 6.24
CA THR A 9 -26.75 -1.44 5.40
C THR A 9 -26.32 -0.25 6.24
N LEU A 10 -27.02 0.03 7.35
CA LEU A 10 -26.67 1.09 8.29
C LEU A 10 -25.35 0.79 9.01
N ALA A 11 -25.17 -0.42 9.53
CA ALA A 11 -23.93 -0.83 10.17
C ALA A 11 -22.74 -0.71 9.21
N HIS A 12 -22.90 -1.19 7.99
CA HIS A 12 -21.90 -1.05 6.94
C HIS A 12 -21.57 0.41 6.63
N LEU A 13 -22.58 1.28 6.48
CA LEU A 13 -22.41 2.70 6.20
C LEU A 13 -21.61 3.38 7.32
N SER A 14 -22.01 3.18 8.58
CA SER A 14 -21.34 3.77 9.74
C SER A 14 -19.89 3.32 9.84
N ILE A 15 -19.60 2.03 9.69
CA ILE A 15 -18.24 1.51 9.84
C ILE A 15 -17.35 1.98 8.68
N ALA A 16 -17.85 1.93 7.44
CA ALA A 16 -17.11 2.41 6.27
C ALA A 16 -16.83 3.92 6.38
N PHE A 17 -17.79 4.72 6.85
CA PHE A 17 -17.64 6.17 6.99
C PHE A 17 -16.59 6.53 8.04
N ILE A 18 -16.63 5.89 9.21
CA ILE A 18 -15.62 6.08 10.26
C ILE A 18 -14.24 5.66 9.74
N GLY A 19 -14.13 4.50 9.09
CA GLY A 19 -12.87 4.03 8.51
C GLY A 19 -12.31 4.99 7.46
N ALA A 20 -13.16 5.52 6.58
CA ALA A 20 -12.78 6.48 5.54
C ALA A 20 -12.21 7.77 6.14
N ILE A 21 -12.90 8.34 7.14
CA ILE A 21 -12.46 9.55 7.86
C ILE A 21 -11.15 9.30 8.60
N LEU A 22 -11.01 8.17 9.29
CA LEU A 22 -9.79 7.86 10.04
C LEU A 22 -8.57 7.76 9.10
N LEU A 23 -8.70 7.07 7.96
CA LEU A 23 -7.62 7.01 6.96
C LEU A 23 -7.28 8.40 6.41
N LEU A 24 -8.30 9.22 6.13
CA LEU A 24 -8.09 10.59 5.66
C LEU A 24 -7.42 11.47 6.72
N ALA A 25 -7.78 11.30 7.99
CA ALA A 25 -7.18 12.01 9.11
C ALA A 25 -5.71 11.61 9.31
N ILE A 26 -5.38 10.32 9.18
CA ILE A 26 -3.99 9.83 9.20
C ILE A 26 -3.22 10.45 8.03
N TRP A 27 -3.76 10.42 6.82
CA TRP A 27 -3.16 11.06 5.65
C TRP A 27 -2.89 12.56 5.89
N TYR A 28 -3.89 13.30 6.37
CA TYR A 28 -3.74 14.73 6.67
C TYR A 28 -2.66 14.99 7.73
N ASN A 29 -2.59 14.14 8.76
CA ASN A 29 -1.56 14.22 9.79
C ASN A 29 -0.17 13.97 9.21
N ILE A 30 0.00 12.92 8.40
CA ILE A 30 1.26 12.61 7.71
C ILE A 30 1.71 13.81 6.89
N ARG A 31 0.83 14.34 6.04
CA ARG A 31 1.15 15.47 5.17
C ARG A 31 1.52 16.72 5.97
N LYS A 32 0.79 17.04 7.05
CA LYS A 32 1.10 18.19 7.90
C LYS A 32 2.42 18.03 8.67
N ARG A 33 2.68 16.84 9.22
CA ARG A 33 3.83 16.58 10.11
C ARG A 33 5.13 16.30 9.33
N PHE A 34 5.01 15.71 8.15
CA PHE A 34 6.14 15.25 7.35
C PHE A 34 6.22 15.96 5.99
N ASN A 35 5.60 17.13 5.81
CA ASN A 35 5.59 17.86 4.52
C ASN A 35 7.01 18.01 3.94
N ASN A 36 7.95 18.49 4.75
CA ASN A 36 9.34 18.66 4.31
C ASN A 36 10.01 17.32 3.96
N ARG A 37 9.63 16.21 4.60
CA ARG A 37 10.17 14.87 4.26
C ARG A 37 9.56 14.33 2.96
N LEU A 38 8.29 14.64 2.69
CA LEU A 38 7.59 14.20 1.49
C LEU A 38 8.10 14.91 0.22
N GLU A 39 8.53 16.17 0.34
CA GLU A 39 9.09 16.95 -0.78
C GLU A 39 10.53 16.53 -1.15
N GLU A 40 11.28 15.93 -0.22
CA GLU A 40 12.66 15.48 -0.43
C GLU A 40 12.79 14.07 -1.02
N ASP A 41 11.80 13.20 -0.79
CA ASP A 41 11.82 11.78 -1.22
C ASP A 41 10.53 11.40 -1.97
N ASP A 42 10.63 11.28 -3.30
CA ASP A 42 9.55 10.85 -4.19
C ASP A 42 8.90 9.51 -3.79
N SER A 43 9.65 8.63 -3.11
CA SER A 43 9.12 7.35 -2.65
C SER A 43 8.11 7.51 -1.50
N LEU A 44 8.29 8.53 -0.65
CA LEU A 44 7.37 8.84 0.46
C LEU A 44 6.11 9.53 -0.06
N LEU A 45 6.24 10.37 -1.07
CA LEU A 45 5.11 11.04 -1.74
C LEU A 45 4.14 10.05 -2.42
N ARG A 46 4.63 8.85 -2.77
CA ARG A 46 3.79 7.75 -3.28
C ARG A 46 2.92 7.14 -2.18
N ILE A 47 3.48 6.89 -1.00
CA ILE A 47 2.74 6.30 0.14
C ILE A 47 1.56 7.20 0.51
N ASP A 48 1.77 8.52 0.49
CA ASP A 48 0.75 9.53 0.74
C ASP A 48 -0.46 9.39 -0.21
N LYS A 49 -0.20 9.25 -1.51
CA LYS A 49 -1.26 9.06 -2.53
C LYS A 49 -2.02 7.75 -2.34
N GLY A 50 -1.33 6.67 -1.96
CA GLY A 50 -1.96 5.36 -1.70
C GLY A 50 -3.02 5.41 -0.61
N LEU A 51 -2.76 6.14 0.49
CA LEU A 51 -3.71 6.34 1.59
C LEU A 51 -4.99 7.07 1.16
N VAL A 52 -4.84 8.09 0.32
CA VAL A 52 -6.00 8.84 -0.23
C VAL A 52 -6.88 7.90 -1.05
N TYR A 53 -6.29 7.10 -1.93
CA TYR A 53 -7.07 6.16 -2.75
C TYR A 53 -7.76 5.07 -1.91
N LEU A 54 -7.13 4.58 -0.83
CA LEU A 54 -7.81 3.68 0.12
C LEU A 54 -8.99 4.36 0.81
N SER A 55 -8.82 5.59 1.29
CA SER A 55 -9.91 6.37 1.90
C SER A 55 -11.06 6.59 0.91
N LEU A 56 -10.76 6.95 -0.34
CA LEU A 56 -11.76 7.10 -1.41
C LEU A 56 -12.49 5.79 -1.71
N ALA A 57 -11.79 4.64 -1.70
CA ALA A 57 -12.43 3.34 -1.84
C ALA A 57 -13.46 3.08 -0.72
N LEU A 58 -13.15 3.46 0.53
CA LEU A 58 -14.11 3.36 1.64
C LEU A 58 -15.29 4.33 1.49
N PHE A 59 -15.07 5.55 0.99
CA PHE A 59 -16.16 6.47 0.65
C PHE A 59 -17.08 5.92 -0.44
N VAL A 60 -16.55 5.15 -1.41
CA VAL A 60 -17.38 4.44 -2.38
C VAL A 60 -18.25 3.38 -1.71
N TRP A 61 -17.77 2.69 -0.67
CA TRP A 61 -18.63 1.81 0.12
C TRP A 61 -19.71 2.57 0.88
N VAL A 62 -19.43 3.77 1.40
CA VAL A 62 -20.48 4.63 2.00
C VAL A 62 -21.54 4.97 0.95
N GLY A 63 -21.13 5.42 -0.24
CA GLY A 63 -22.04 5.71 -1.36
C GLY A 63 -22.88 4.51 -1.77
N SER A 64 -22.25 3.34 -1.91
CA SER A 64 -22.92 2.07 -2.19
C SER A 64 -23.92 1.70 -1.09
N GLY A 65 -23.58 1.92 0.19
CA GLY A 65 -24.46 1.70 1.33
C GLY A 65 -25.67 2.62 1.30
N THR A 66 -25.48 3.91 1.03
CA THR A 66 -26.56 4.89 0.88
C THR A 66 -27.48 4.50 -0.28
N TRP A 67 -26.93 4.08 -1.41
CA TRP A 67 -27.71 3.58 -2.55
C TRP A 67 -28.53 2.33 -2.19
N GLY A 68 -27.92 1.38 -1.48
CA GLY A 68 -28.59 0.21 -0.93
C GLY A 68 -29.76 0.57 -0.01
N TYR A 69 -29.54 1.53 0.89
CA TYR A 69 -30.55 1.99 1.84
C TYR A 69 -31.73 2.66 1.14
N LEU A 70 -31.46 3.58 0.20
CA LEU A 70 -32.50 4.21 -0.62
C LEU A 70 -33.29 3.17 -1.44
N GLY A 71 -32.60 2.18 -2.01
CA GLY A 71 -33.22 1.05 -2.72
C GLY A 71 -34.22 0.28 -1.86
N THR A 72 -33.91 0.06 -0.58
CA THR A 72 -34.80 -0.62 0.37
C THR A 72 -35.95 0.26 0.90
N LEU A 73 -35.75 1.57 1.00
CA LEU A 73 -36.78 2.52 1.44
C LEU A 73 -37.81 2.78 0.34
N ALA A 74 -37.34 3.11 -0.86
CA ALA A 74 -38.19 3.41 -2.01
C ALA A 74 -38.60 2.16 -2.81
N ASN A 75 -38.34 0.96 -2.29
CA ASN A 75 -38.72 -0.35 -2.84
C ASN A 75 -38.34 -0.56 -4.33
N PHE A 76 -37.29 0.08 -4.82
CA PHE A 76 -36.80 -0.10 -6.19
C PHE A 76 -35.63 -1.11 -6.28
N SER A 77 -35.39 -1.90 -5.24
CA SER A 77 -34.27 -2.86 -5.20
C SER A 77 -34.27 -3.93 -6.30
N GLN A 78 -35.37 -4.10 -7.03
CA GLN A 78 -35.50 -5.03 -8.16
C GLN A 78 -35.44 -4.35 -9.54
N THR A 79 -35.30 -3.02 -9.59
CA THR A 79 -35.23 -2.30 -10.87
C THR A 79 -33.84 -2.38 -11.48
N THR A 80 -33.78 -2.25 -12.80
CA THR A 80 -32.53 -2.13 -13.56
C THR A 80 -31.71 -0.93 -13.07
N THR A 81 -32.35 0.16 -12.62
CA THR A 81 -31.68 1.34 -12.06
C THR A 81 -30.91 1.02 -10.77
N TYR A 82 -31.47 0.17 -9.90
CA TYR A 82 -30.76 -0.27 -8.70
C TYR A 82 -29.51 -1.07 -9.05
N LEU A 83 -29.65 -2.03 -9.97
CA LEU A 83 -28.55 -2.90 -10.43
C LEU A 83 -27.43 -2.09 -11.10
N LEU A 84 -27.76 -1.12 -11.95
CA LEU A 84 -26.79 -0.22 -12.56
C LEU A 84 -25.99 0.55 -11.50
N GLY A 85 -26.66 1.10 -10.48
CA GLY A 85 -25.98 1.79 -9.39
C GLY A 85 -25.04 0.87 -8.62
N VAL A 86 -25.45 -0.36 -8.32
CA VAL A 86 -24.59 -1.36 -7.63
C VAL A 86 -23.34 -1.66 -8.46
N SER A 87 -23.49 -1.93 -9.76
CA SER A 87 -22.35 -2.19 -10.64
C SER A 87 -21.41 -0.98 -10.77
N LEU A 88 -21.94 0.24 -10.85
CA LEU A 88 -21.12 1.46 -10.88
C LEU A 88 -20.30 1.67 -9.61
N PHE A 89 -20.91 1.47 -8.43
CA PHE A 89 -20.18 1.59 -7.17
C PHE A 89 -19.14 0.47 -7.01
N SER A 90 -19.43 -0.75 -7.47
CA SER A 90 -18.46 -1.85 -7.47
C SER A 90 -17.23 -1.53 -8.34
N THR A 91 -17.45 -1.03 -9.55
CA THR A 91 -16.37 -0.71 -10.49
C THR A 91 -15.54 0.48 -10.03
N LEU A 92 -16.18 1.52 -9.48
CA LEU A 92 -15.48 2.63 -8.84
C LEU A 92 -14.65 2.17 -7.63
N ASN A 93 -15.16 1.23 -6.84
CA ASN A 93 -14.41 0.69 -5.70
C ASN A 93 -13.18 -0.09 -6.16
N ASN A 94 -13.36 -0.98 -7.12
CA ASN A 94 -12.28 -1.75 -7.75
C ASN A 94 -11.21 -0.81 -8.37
N LEU A 95 -11.63 0.29 -9.00
CA LEU A 95 -10.72 1.31 -9.53
C LEU A 95 -9.88 1.96 -8.43
N PHE A 96 -10.49 2.44 -7.36
CA PHE A 96 -9.74 3.09 -6.27
C PHE A 96 -8.82 2.13 -5.53
N LEU A 97 -9.24 0.87 -5.32
CA LEU A 97 -8.37 -0.15 -4.74
C LEU A 97 -7.17 -0.47 -5.65
N LEU A 98 -7.37 -0.53 -6.96
CA LEU A 98 -6.26 -0.69 -7.91
C LEU A 98 -5.31 0.51 -7.87
N LEU A 99 -5.84 1.73 -7.88
CA LEU A 99 -5.05 2.95 -7.79
C LEU A 99 -4.24 2.95 -6.49
N ALA A 100 -4.84 2.56 -5.36
CA ALA A 100 -4.11 2.40 -4.10
C ALA A 100 -2.96 1.39 -4.24
N LEU A 101 -3.19 0.23 -4.84
CA LEU A 101 -2.17 -0.81 -5.05
C LEU A 101 -1.00 -0.33 -5.90
N PHE A 102 -1.20 0.56 -6.87
CA PHE A 102 -0.08 1.15 -7.63
C PHE A 102 0.93 1.88 -6.74
N TYR A 103 0.44 2.49 -5.66
CA TYR A 103 1.26 3.24 -4.73
C TYR A 103 1.86 2.38 -3.60
N PHE A 104 1.54 1.08 -3.54
CA PHE A 104 2.11 0.19 -2.52
C PHE A 104 3.55 -0.22 -2.89
N SER A 105 4.44 -0.19 -1.91
CA SER A 105 5.86 -0.52 -2.06
C SER A 105 6.10 -1.97 -2.50
N HIS A 106 5.24 -2.90 -2.06
CA HIS A 106 5.35 -4.34 -2.36
C HIS A 106 4.26 -4.83 -3.33
N ALA A 107 3.76 -3.95 -4.20
CA ALA A 107 2.88 -4.37 -5.29
C ALA A 107 3.62 -5.33 -6.24
N PRO A 108 2.91 -6.26 -6.92
CA PRO A 108 3.51 -7.12 -7.93
C PRO A 108 4.28 -6.31 -8.99
N SER A 109 5.38 -6.86 -9.51
CA SER A 109 6.30 -6.15 -10.42
C SER A 109 5.66 -5.63 -11.71
N PHE A 110 4.51 -6.20 -12.13
CA PHE A 110 3.76 -5.72 -13.29
C PHE A 110 2.91 -4.47 -13.02
N ILE A 111 2.57 -4.19 -11.75
CA ILE A 111 1.86 -2.98 -11.30
C ILE A 111 2.87 -1.96 -10.77
N TYR A 112 3.90 -2.43 -10.07
CA TYR A 112 4.87 -1.55 -9.43
C TYR A 112 5.66 -0.74 -10.47
N ASN A 113 5.56 0.60 -10.37
CA ASN A 113 6.35 1.56 -11.15
C ASN A 113 6.23 1.40 -12.69
N ASN A 114 5.09 0.91 -13.18
CA ASN A 114 4.86 0.71 -14.62
C ASN A 114 3.59 1.41 -15.10
N GLU A 115 3.71 2.71 -15.40
CA GLU A 115 2.59 3.57 -15.82
C GLU A 115 1.83 3.01 -17.04
N LYS A 116 2.55 2.39 -17.99
CA LYS A 116 1.95 1.77 -19.18
C LYS A 116 1.03 0.60 -18.81
N ASN A 117 1.43 -0.23 -17.85
CA ASN A 117 0.62 -1.36 -17.41
C ASN A 117 -0.60 -0.90 -16.62
N ILE A 118 -0.49 0.13 -15.80
CA ILE A 118 -1.64 0.65 -15.05
C ILE A 118 -2.67 1.30 -15.96
N SER A 119 -2.24 2.05 -16.97
CA SER A 119 -3.16 2.58 -17.98
C SER A 119 -3.95 1.45 -18.66
N LYS A 120 -3.29 0.33 -18.99
CA LYS A 120 -3.97 -0.88 -19.52
C LYS A 120 -4.93 -1.51 -18.52
N ILE A 121 -4.57 -1.61 -17.24
CA ILE A 121 -5.46 -2.20 -16.22
C ILE A 121 -6.65 -1.28 -15.94
N ILE A 122 -6.47 0.04 -15.89
CA ILE A 122 -7.57 1.01 -15.77
C ILE A 122 -8.51 0.89 -16.99
N ALA A 123 -7.95 0.82 -18.20
CA ALA A 123 -8.73 0.58 -19.41
C ALA A 123 -9.49 -0.75 -19.35
N LEU A 124 -8.89 -1.81 -18.80
CA LEU A 124 -9.54 -3.09 -18.56
C LEU A 124 -10.70 -2.97 -17.56
N ILE A 125 -10.52 -2.26 -16.45
CA ILE A 125 -11.60 -2.03 -15.46
C ILE A 125 -12.77 -1.27 -16.10
N LEU A 126 -12.48 -0.20 -16.84
CA LEU A 126 -13.51 0.56 -17.54
C LEU A 126 -14.23 -0.30 -18.58
N PHE A 127 -13.50 -1.13 -19.32
CA PHE A 127 -14.08 -2.08 -20.27
C PHE A 127 -14.99 -3.10 -19.57
N VAL A 128 -14.54 -3.71 -18.47
CA VAL A 128 -15.34 -4.67 -17.69
C VAL A 128 -16.58 -3.98 -17.10
N SER A 129 -16.46 -2.73 -16.66
CA SER A 129 -17.59 -1.93 -16.19
C SER A 129 -18.62 -1.71 -17.29
N LEU A 130 -18.17 -1.30 -18.49
CA LEU A 130 -19.06 -1.11 -19.64
C LEU A 130 -19.72 -2.40 -20.07
N LEU A 131 -18.98 -3.52 -20.06
CA LEU A 131 -19.51 -4.84 -20.35
C LEU A 131 -20.59 -5.23 -19.33
N THR A 132 -20.32 -5.03 -18.04
CA THR A 132 -21.27 -5.32 -16.95
C THR A 132 -22.55 -4.49 -17.08
N ILE A 133 -22.42 -3.21 -17.40
CA ILE A 133 -23.56 -2.31 -17.65
C ILE A 133 -24.34 -2.76 -18.88
N GLY A 134 -23.65 -3.06 -20.00
CA GLY A 134 -24.28 -3.53 -21.22
C GLY A 134 -25.06 -4.83 -21.00
N LEU A 135 -24.46 -5.80 -20.31
CA LEU A 135 -25.12 -7.07 -19.99
C LEU A 135 -26.36 -6.86 -19.11
N ASN A 136 -26.33 -5.96 -18.13
CA ASN A 136 -27.49 -5.64 -17.29
C ASN A 136 -28.62 -4.93 -18.05
N LEU A 137 -28.34 -4.28 -19.19
CA LEU A 137 -29.36 -3.64 -20.03
C LEU A 137 -30.01 -4.63 -21.01
N PHE A 138 -29.26 -5.61 -21.52
CA PHE A 138 -29.75 -6.55 -22.53
C PHE A 138 -30.32 -7.86 -21.95
N LEU A 139 -29.92 -8.27 -20.75
CA LEU A 139 -30.38 -9.51 -20.12
C LEU A 139 -31.53 -9.26 -19.14
N PRO A 140 -32.59 -10.10 -19.15
CA PRO A 140 -33.67 -9.99 -18.18
C PRO A 140 -33.19 -10.28 -16.75
N THR A 141 -33.70 -9.52 -15.78
CA THR A 141 -33.29 -9.53 -14.36
C THR A 141 -33.65 -10.82 -13.60
N ASN A 142 -34.56 -11.64 -14.12
CA ASN A 142 -35.03 -12.88 -13.50
C ASN A 142 -34.29 -14.12 -14.06
N GLN A 143 -33.00 -14.26 -13.74
CA GLN A 143 -32.26 -15.50 -13.97
C GLN A 143 -32.24 -16.35 -12.69
N ALA A 144 -32.72 -17.59 -12.77
CA ALA A 144 -33.06 -18.41 -11.60
C ALA A 144 -31.85 -19.00 -10.83
N ALA A 145 -30.66 -19.08 -11.43
CA ALA A 145 -29.52 -19.75 -10.81
C ALA A 145 -28.19 -18.98 -10.92
N ILE A 146 -27.89 -18.42 -12.09
CA ILE A 146 -26.64 -17.69 -12.37
C ILE A 146 -27.01 -16.36 -12.99
N ARG A 147 -26.54 -15.27 -12.38
CA ARG A 147 -26.65 -13.91 -12.94
C ARG A 147 -25.45 -13.67 -13.85
N ILE A 148 -25.65 -13.86 -15.16
CA ILE A 148 -24.59 -13.74 -16.16
C ILE A 148 -23.98 -12.33 -16.15
N ALA A 149 -24.80 -11.31 -15.88
CA ALA A 149 -24.35 -9.92 -15.83
C ALA A 149 -23.35 -9.64 -14.68
N GLY A 150 -23.30 -10.45 -13.62
CA GLY A 150 -22.37 -10.29 -12.50
C GLY A 150 -21.01 -10.99 -12.70
N ILE A 151 -20.88 -11.87 -13.69
CA ILE A 151 -19.65 -12.65 -13.94
C ILE A 151 -18.44 -11.75 -14.19
N PRO A 152 -18.51 -10.71 -15.05
CA PRO A 152 -17.34 -9.88 -15.32
C PRO A 152 -16.84 -9.14 -14.08
N ASP A 153 -17.75 -8.64 -13.24
CA ASP A 153 -17.39 -7.95 -12.00
C ASP A 153 -16.76 -8.90 -10.98
N LEU A 154 -17.30 -10.13 -10.84
CA LEU A 154 -16.71 -11.15 -9.99
C LEU A 154 -15.28 -11.53 -10.43
N LEU A 155 -15.05 -11.67 -11.74
CA LEU A 155 -13.71 -11.95 -12.27
C LEU A 155 -12.74 -10.80 -11.95
N LEU A 156 -13.18 -9.56 -12.10
CA LEU A 156 -12.37 -8.39 -11.80
C LEU A 156 -12.06 -8.28 -10.30
N SER A 157 -13.07 -8.45 -9.44
CA SER A 157 -12.87 -8.43 -8.00
C SER A 157 -12.04 -9.61 -7.51
N SER A 158 -12.17 -10.80 -8.12
CA SER A 158 -11.30 -11.95 -7.84
C SER A 158 -9.85 -11.64 -8.17
N PHE A 159 -9.59 -11.06 -9.35
CA PHE A 159 -8.26 -10.62 -9.75
C PHE A 159 -7.69 -9.62 -8.73
N LEU A 160 -8.47 -8.59 -8.36
CA LEU A 160 -8.07 -7.62 -7.34
C LEU A 160 -7.82 -8.24 -5.96
N CYS A 161 -8.62 -9.20 -5.53
CA CYS A 161 -8.42 -9.93 -4.29
C CYS A 161 -7.07 -10.66 -4.29
N CYS A 162 -6.71 -11.32 -5.39
CA CYS A 162 -5.39 -11.96 -5.50
C CYS A 162 -4.24 -10.95 -5.38
N LEU A 163 -4.35 -9.80 -6.06
CA LEU A 163 -3.35 -8.72 -5.97
C LEU A 163 -3.22 -8.16 -4.56
N LEU A 164 -4.36 -7.86 -3.94
CA LEU A 164 -4.43 -7.26 -2.62
C LEU A 164 -3.90 -8.22 -1.55
N SER A 165 -4.28 -9.49 -1.64
CA SER A 165 -3.78 -10.56 -0.77
C SER A 165 -2.26 -10.69 -0.84
N TYR A 166 -1.70 -10.78 -2.06
CA TYR A 166 -0.25 -10.84 -2.25
C TYR A 166 0.45 -9.58 -1.70
N SER A 167 -0.05 -8.40 -2.03
CA SER A 167 0.60 -7.13 -1.67
C SER A 167 0.55 -6.86 -0.17
N LEU A 168 -0.59 -7.10 0.48
CA LEU A 168 -0.73 -6.95 1.94
C LEU A 168 0.12 -7.98 2.66
N TYR A 169 0.09 -9.25 2.24
CA TYR A 169 0.90 -10.31 2.84
C TYR A 169 2.39 -9.93 2.84
N LYS A 170 2.92 -9.59 1.66
CA LYS A 170 4.33 -9.22 1.52
C LYS A 170 4.67 -7.97 2.33
N THR A 171 3.82 -6.95 2.29
CA THR A 171 4.03 -5.71 3.05
C THR A 171 4.09 -5.95 4.56
N PHE A 172 3.22 -6.79 5.11
CA PHE A 172 3.21 -7.07 6.54
C PHE A 172 4.32 -8.03 6.97
N ILE A 173 4.69 -9.02 6.15
CA ILE A 173 5.85 -9.88 6.42
C ILE A 173 7.15 -9.08 6.44
N ASP A 174 7.36 -8.20 5.44
CA ASP A 174 8.57 -7.36 5.36
C ASP A 174 8.63 -6.32 6.49
N ARG A 175 7.52 -6.11 7.21
CA ARG A 175 7.41 -5.25 8.41
C ARG A 175 7.40 -6.03 9.73
N ASP A 176 7.66 -7.34 9.67
CA ASP A 176 7.59 -8.27 10.81
C ASP A 176 6.22 -8.35 11.51
N LEU A 177 5.14 -7.94 10.84
CA LEU A 177 3.76 -8.03 11.31
C LEU A 177 3.11 -9.35 10.82
N LYS A 178 3.73 -10.49 11.15
CA LYS A 178 3.34 -11.82 10.64
C LYS A 178 1.87 -12.18 10.90
N VAL A 179 1.39 -11.92 12.11
CA VAL A 179 -0.02 -12.19 12.48
C VAL A 179 -0.98 -11.37 11.61
N VAL A 180 -0.68 -10.10 11.39
CA VAL A 180 -1.48 -9.20 10.54
C VAL A 180 -1.46 -9.67 9.08
N ALA A 181 -0.32 -10.17 8.60
CA ALA A 181 -0.19 -10.72 7.25
C ALA A 181 -1.17 -11.87 6.99
N TYR A 182 -1.27 -12.83 7.93
CA TYR A 182 -2.21 -13.95 7.80
C TYR A 182 -3.67 -13.51 7.91
N ILE A 183 -3.98 -12.59 8.84
CA ILE A 183 -5.32 -12.02 8.98
C ILE A 183 -5.72 -11.26 7.70
N ALA A 184 -4.78 -10.59 7.04
CA ALA A 184 -5.02 -9.88 5.79
C ALA A 184 -5.44 -10.82 4.66
N VAL A 185 -4.71 -11.91 4.46
CA VAL A 185 -5.06 -12.94 3.46
C VAL A 185 -6.43 -13.53 3.76
N LEU A 186 -6.71 -13.88 5.02
CA LEU A 186 -8.00 -14.43 5.44
C LEU A 186 -9.15 -13.44 5.19
N SER A 187 -8.96 -12.16 5.52
CA SER A 187 -9.99 -11.13 5.36
C SER A 187 -10.30 -10.87 3.88
N VAL A 188 -9.28 -10.86 3.02
CA VAL A 188 -9.46 -10.74 1.57
C VAL A 188 -10.17 -11.98 1.00
N PHE A 189 -9.85 -13.18 1.51
CA PHE A 189 -10.54 -14.40 1.13
C PHE A 189 -12.02 -14.39 1.54
N LEU A 190 -12.34 -13.92 2.76
CA LEU A 190 -13.73 -13.72 3.19
C LEU A 190 -14.46 -12.69 2.33
N MET A 191 -13.77 -11.63 1.89
CA MET A 191 -14.33 -10.66 0.95
C MET A 191 -14.72 -11.30 -0.38
N PHE A 192 -13.86 -12.17 -0.91
CA PHE A 192 -14.15 -12.92 -2.13
C PHE A 192 -15.36 -13.85 -1.97
N ILE A 193 -15.44 -14.59 -0.85
CA ILE A 193 -16.61 -15.44 -0.55
C ILE A 193 -17.89 -14.61 -0.49
N ALA A 194 -17.84 -13.42 0.14
CA ALA A 194 -18.98 -12.51 0.24
C ALA A 194 -19.48 -11.96 -1.10
N GLN A 195 -18.71 -12.10 -2.19
CA GLN A 195 -19.09 -11.67 -3.53
C GLN A 195 -19.74 -12.80 -4.36
N LEU A 196 -19.51 -14.07 -4.02
CA LEU A 196 -20.07 -15.20 -4.77
C LEU A 196 -21.61 -15.16 -4.90
N PRO A 197 -22.39 -14.78 -3.87
CA PRO A 197 -23.85 -14.72 -3.98
C PRO A 197 -24.38 -13.65 -4.96
N GLU A 198 -23.53 -12.71 -5.40
CA GLU A 198 -23.91 -11.72 -6.42
C GLU A 198 -24.05 -12.35 -7.82
N VAL A 199 -23.33 -13.45 -8.07
CA VAL A 199 -23.39 -14.24 -9.31
C VAL A 199 -24.24 -15.49 -9.12
N PHE A 200 -24.04 -16.21 -8.01
CA PHE A 200 -24.71 -17.47 -7.70
C PHE A 200 -25.85 -17.22 -6.71
N THR A 201 -27.05 -16.94 -7.23
CA THR A 201 -28.23 -16.61 -6.40
C THR A 201 -28.65 -17.75 -5.46
N GLN A 202 -28.24 -18.98 -5.76
CA GLN A 202 -28.48 -20.16 -4.90
C GLN A 202 -27.70 -20.12 -3.57
N LEU A 203 -26.60 -19.35 -3.50
CA LEU A 203 -25.79 -19.19 -2.30
C LEU A 203 -26.29 -18.04 -1.39
N ASP A 204 -27.31 -17.29 -1.83
CA ASP A 204 -27.83 -16.15 -1.06
C ASP A 204 -28.80 -16.60 0.03
N ASP A 205 -28.24 -17.04 1.16
CA ASP A 205 -28.99 -17.35 2.39
C ASP A 205 -29.45 -16.07 3.13
N GLY A 206 -29.31 -14.88 2.52
CA GLY A 206 -29.82 -13.60 2.99
C GLY A 206 -29.12 -13.05 4.24
N PHE A 207 -29.20 -13.75 5.38
CA PHE A 207 -28.55 -13.39 6.64
C PHE A 207 -27.05 -13.73 6.63
N THR A 208 -26.71 -14.99 6.35
CA THR A 208 -25.32 -15.48 6.39
C THR A 208 -24.41 -14.69 5.46
N ASN A 209 -24.88 -14.40 4.25
CA ASN A 209 -24.18 -13.57 3.27
C ASN A 209 -23.92 -12.15 3.78
N LYS A 210 -24.95 -11.49 4.33
CA LYS A 210 -24.82 -10.14 4.94
C LYS A 210 -23.84 -10.13 6.12
N LEU A 211 -23.87 -11.18 6.95
CA LEU A 211 -22.96 -11.30 8.09
C LEU A 211 -21.51 -11.42 7.63
N ILE A 212 -21.22 -12.34 6.69
CA ILE A 212 -19.86 -12.50 6.14
C ILE A 212 -19.39 -11.20 5.49
N LYS A 213 -20.27 -10.49 4.76
CA LYS A 213 -19.94 -9.22 4.10
C LYS A 213 -19.53 -8.13 5.09
N ILE A 214 -20.22 -8.01 6.23
CA ILE A 214 -19.81 -7.09 7.30
C ILE A 214 -18.49 -7.52 7.91
N ILE A 215 -18.33 -8.80 8.28
CA ILE A 215 -17.09 -9.29 8.90
C ILE A 215 -15.88 -9.04 7.97
N ALA A 216 -16.00 -9.34 6.68
CA ALA A 216 -14.94 -9.14 5.72
C ALA A 216 -14.57 -7.66 5.56
N LYS A 217 -15.56 -6.78 5.38
CA LYS A 217 -15.33 -5.34 5.18
C LYS A 217 -14.76 -4.66 6.41
N THR A 218 -15.28 -4.98 7.60
CA THR A 218 -14.77 -4.46 8.86
C THR A 218 -13.32 -4.89 9.10
N SER A 219 -13.01 -6.17 8.91
CA SER A 219 -11.64 -6.68 9.01
C SER A 219 -10.71 -5.99 8.01
N LEU A 220 -11.13 -5.82 6.76
CA LEU A 220 -10.32 -5.16 5.73
C LEU A 220 -10.06 -3.68 6.06
N ILE A 221 -11.03 -2.96 6.61
CA ILE A 221 -10.85 -1.57 7.10
C ILE A 221 -9.81 -1.54 8.23
N SER A 222 -9.89 -2.45 9.20
CA SER A 222 -8.91 -2.55 10.27
C SER A 222 -7.51 -2.81 9.73
N ILE A 223 -7.37 -3.70 8.73
CA ILE A 223 -6.09 -3.96 8.07
C ILE A 223 -5.55 -2.72 7.36
N PHE A 224 -6.39 -1.93 6.69
CA PHE A 224 -5.95 -0.67 6.08
C PHE A 224 -5.49 0.36 7.11
N LEU A 225 -6.13 0.42 8.28
CA LEU A 225 -5.67 1.27 9.38
C LEU A 225 -4.33 0.81 9.97
N VAL A 226 -4.13 -0.51 10.12
CA VAL A 226 -2.82 -1.07 10.53
C VAL A 226 -1.75 -0.79 9.48
N LEU A 227 -2.08 -0.90 8.19
CA LEU A 227 -1.18 -0.52 7.10
C LEU A 227 -0.79 0.96 7.20
N ALA A 228 -1.77 1.85 7.37
CA ALA A 228 -1.56 3.27 7.52
C ALA A 228 -0.67 3.62 8.72
N THR A 229 -0.97 3.06 9.89
CA THR A 229 -0.18 3.30 11.11
C THR A 229 1.24 2.75 10.99
N SER A 230 1.43 1.57 10.38
CA SER A 230 2.77 1.03 10.13
C SER A 230 3.58 1.91 9.16
N TRP A 231 2.94 2.57 8.19
CA TRP A 231 3.59 3.59 7.38
C TRP A 231 4.01 4.81 8.19
N VAL A 232 3.17 5.29 9.11
CA VAL A 232 3.53 6.41 10.01
C VAL A 232 4.75 6.06 10.86
N ILE A 233 4.81 4.83 11.37
CA ILE A 233 5.95 4.34 12.15
C ILE A 233 7.21 4.29 11.28
N GLU A 234 7.13 3.71 10.07
CA GLU A 234 8.25 3.66 9.12
C GLU A 234 8.75 5.09 8.81
N LEU A 235 7.85 5.99 8.42
CA LEU A 235 8.12 7.41 8.15
C LEU A 235 8.75 8.15 9.33
N ALA A 236 8.34 7.84 10.56
CA ALA A 236 8.90 8.42 11.77
C ALA A 236 10.33 7.93 12.01
N SER A 237 10.59 6.64 11.76
CA SER A 237 11.90 5.98 11.94
C SER A 237 12.92 6.24 10.83
N THR A 238 12.47 6.69 9.64
CA THR A 238 13.38 7.06 8.55
C THR A 238 14.26 8.24 8.95
N PRO A 239 15.60 8.10 8.93
CA PRO A 239 16.51 9.17 9.32
C PRO A 239 16.41 10.40 8.43
N ARG A 240 16.49 11.60 9.01
CA ARG A 240 16.72 12.80 8.21
C ARG A 240 18.19 12.84 7.75
N PRO A 241 18.49 13.24 6.50
CA PRO A 241 19.86 13.49 6.09
C PRO A 241 20.59 14.44 7.05
N SER A 242 19.91 15.45 7.59
CA SER A 242 20.46 16.41 8.56
C SER A 242 20.64 15.89 9.99
N GLU A 243 20.00 14.77 10.35
CA GLU A 243 20.13 14.16 11.69
C GLU A 243 21.28 13.14 11.75
N MET A 244 21.65 12.56 10.62
CA MET A 244 22.75 11.60 10.55
C MET A 244 24.09 12.32 10.67
N THR A 245 24.83 12.02 11.74
CA THR A 245 26.21 12.47 11.89
C THR A 245 27.17 11.31 11.76
N LEU A 246 28.19 11.49 10.92
CA LEU A 246 29.24 10.51 10.70
C LEU A 246 30.60 11.18 10.91
N GLN A 247 31.35 10.68 11.89
CA GLN A 247 32.69 11.16 12.23
C GLN A 247 33.69 10.05 11.97
N PHE A 248 34.72 10.34 11.18
CA PHE A 248 35.83 9.42 10.97
C PHE A 248 36.86 9.67 12.08
N LEU A 249 37.09 8.66 12.92
CA LEU A 249 38.01 8.76 14.06
C LEU A 249 39.41 8.30 13.67
N ASP A 250 39.52 7.21 12.90
CA ASP A 250 40.80 6.60 12.51
C ASP A 250 40.67 5.76 11.22
N TRP A 251 41.75 5.13 10.76
CA TRP A 251 41.88 4.38 9.50
C TRP A 251 40.90 3.21 9.29
N SER A 252 40.16 2.80 10.32
CA SER A 252 39.05 1.83 10.24
C SER A 252 37.84 2.20 11.10
N LEU A 253 37.93 3.27 11.89
CA LEU A 253 36.97 3.61 12.93
C LEU A 253 36.09 4.78 12.50
N ILE A 254 34.78 4.57 12.56
CA ILE A 254 33.78 5.64 12.42
C ILE A 254 32.91 5.70 13.66
N LYS A 255 32.48 6.90 14.01
CA LYS A 255 31.42 7.15 14.98
C LYS A 255 30.17 7.60 14.22
N ILE A 256 29.07 6.89 14.41
CA ILE A 256 27.80 7.12 13.74
C ILE A 256 26.71 7.43 14.76
N SER A 257 25.90 8.43 14.45
CA SER A 257 24.70 8.75 15.22
C SER A 257 23.54 8.94 14.25
N ILE A 258 22.51 8.13 14.44
CA ILE A 258 21.24 8.13 13.70
C ILE A 258 20.11 8.12 14.75
N PRO A 259 19.71 9.30 15.26
CA PRO A 259 18.74 9.41 16.34
C PRO A 259 17.39 8.75 16.05
N SER A 260 16.92 8.76 14.80
CA SER A 260 15.63 8.16 14.39
C SER A 260 15.59 6.63 14.48
N LYS A 261 16.78 6.00 14.54
CA LYS A 261 16.98 4.55 14.71
C LYS A 261 17.49 4.21 16.11
N GLU A 262 17.48 5.19 17.02
CA GLU A 262 18.01 5.07 18.38
C GLU A 262 19.50 4.72 18.44
N ILE A 263 20.26 5.03 17.37
CA ILE A 263 21.70 4.82 17.31
C ILE A 263 22.36 6.13 17.74
N TYR A 264 22.96 6.14 18.93
CA TYR A 264 23.64 7.32 19.46
C TYR A 264 25.12 7.03 19.65
N ASP A 265 25.96 7.79 18.93
CA ASP A 265 27.40 7.86 19.18
C ASP A 265 28.11 6.51 19.16
N GLN A 266 27.58 5.56 18.38
CA GLN A 266 28.12 4.21 18.30
C GLN A 266 29.38 4.19 17.42
N VAL A 267 30.40 3.48 17.88
CA VAL A 267 31.67 3.33 17.17
C VAL A 267 31.64 2.03 16.38
N ILE A 268 31.83 2.12 15.07
CA ILE A 268 31.96 1.00 14.15
C ILE A 268 33.43 0.87 13.77
N ASP A 269 33.99 -0.30 14.05
CA ASP A 269 35.31 -0.69 13.55
C ASP A 269 35.17 -1.61 12.33
N PHE A 270 35.56 -1.11 11.16
CA PHE A 270 35.60 -1.92 9.95
C PHE A 270 36.76 -2.93 9.94
N GLY A 271 37.76 -2.79 10.82
CA GLY A 271 38.93 -3.65 10.88
C GLY A 271 39.61 -3.81 9.51
N SER A 272 39.73 -5.06 9.04
CA SER A 272 40.34 -5.38 7.73
C SER A 272 39.44 -5.07 6.51
N LYS A 273 38.18 -4.64 6.72
CA LYS A 273 37.20 -4.34 5.66
C LYS A 273 37.42 -2.93 5.06
N THR A 274 38.64 -2.69 4.58
CA THR A 274 39.12 -1.38 4.09
C THR A 274 38.35 -0.84 2.88
N THR A 275 37.77 -1.72 2.05
CA THR A 275 37.01 -1.31 0.87
C THR A 275 35.70 -0.61 1.25
N GLN A 276 34.98 -1.12 2.25
CA GLN A 276 33.72 -0.56 2.71
C GLN A 276 33.95 0.77 3.40
N TYR A 277 34.95 0.83 4.28
CA TYR A 277 35.41 2.07 4.90
C TYR A 277 35.77 3.13 3.83
N LYS A 278 36.63 2.78 2.86
CA LYS A 278 37.06 3.70 1.79
C LYS A 278 35.89 4.21 0.96
N ASN A 279 34.94 3.34 0.63
CA ASN A 279 33.75 3.74 -0.13
C ASN A 279 32.87 4.70 0.66
N LEU A 280 32.60 4.40 1.94
CA LEU A 280 31.83 5.26 2.83
C LEU A 280 32.52 6.61 3.05
N LEU A 281 33.85 6.61 3.22
CA LEU A 281 34.66 7.81 3.28
C LEU A 281 34.49 8.63 2.00
N LYS A 282 34.58 8.02 0.81
CA LYS A 282 34.41 8.71 -0.46
C LYS A 282 33.06 9.44 -0.55
N PHE A 283 31.99 8.79 -0.12
CA PHE A 283 30.66 9.40 -0.01
C PHE A 283 30.64 10.59 0.96
N ALA A 284 31.27 10.45 2.13
CA ALA A 284 31.34 11.52 3.12
C ALA A 284 32.17 12.73 2.64
N LEU A 285 33.28 12.51 1.93
CA LEU A 285 34.07 13.60 1.33
C LEU A 285 33.26 14.36 0.28
N ARG A 286 32.55 13.64 -0.59
CA ARG A 286 31.65 14.22 -1.60
C ARG A 286 30.54 15.07 -0.95
N ARG A 287 29.92 14.57 0.12
CA ARG A 287 28.89 15.32 0.86
C ARG A 287 29.45 16.55 1.57
N LYS A 288 30.68 16.49 2.10
CA LYS A 288 31.29 17.60 2.85
C LYS A 288 31.81 18.73 1.95
N TRP A 289 32.35 18.40 0.79
CA TRP A 289 33.03 19.38 -0.08
C TRP A 289 32.44 19.53 -1.49
N GLY A 290 31.58 18.62 -1.94
CA GLY A 290 30.93 18.73 -3.24
C GLY A 290 29.68 19.61 -3.18
N GLU A 291 29.36 20.24 -4.30
CA GLU A 291 28.12 21.02 -4.49
C GLU A 291 27.19 20.36 -5.51
N GLY A 292 25.89 20.31 -5.20
CA GLY A 292 24.85 19.79 -6.10
C GLY A 292 25.14 18.36 -6.60
N GLN A 293 25.31 18.22 -7.93
CA GLN A 293 25.57 16.94 -8.59
C GLN A 293 26.94 16.34 -8.22
N GLU A 294 27.89 17.14 -7.75
CA GLU A 294 29.20 16.65 -7.32
C GLU A 294 29.11 15.85 -6.00
N GLN A 295 28.01 15.96 -5.26
CA GLN A 295 27.78 15.13 -4.06
C GLN A 295 27.43 13.67 -4.39
N CYS A 296 27.12 13.39 -5.66
CA CYS A 296 26.68 12.08 -6.12
C CYS A 296 27.85 11.19 -6.53
N ILE A 297 27.73 9.88 -6.31
CA ILE A 297 28.62 8.85 -6.84
C ILE A 297 27.81 7.96 -7.78
N VAL A 298 28.32 7.75 -9.00
CA VAL A 298 27.72 6.85 -9.98
C VAL A 298 28.07 5.39 -9.63
N VAL A 299 27.05 4.54 -9.52
CA VAL A 299 27.14 3.12 -9.18
C VAL A 299 26.62 2.29 -10.35
N GLY A 300 27.49 1.49 -10.97
CA GLY A 300 27.18 0.66 -12.15
C GLY A 300 28.44 0.23 -12.91
N ALA A 301 28.27 -0.49 -14.02
CA ALA A 301 29.37 -1.10 -14.78
C ALA A 301 30.43 -0.10 -15.27
N ALA A 302 30.03 1.16 -15.52
CA ALA A 302 30.91 2.27 -15.88
C ALA A 302 31.02 3.35 -14.78
N GLY A 303 30.51 3.06 -13.57
CA GLY A 303 30.50 3.98 -12.45
C GLY A 303 31.75 3.86 -11.57
N GLU A 304 31.93 4.82 -10.66
CA GLU A 304 33.01 4.80 -9.67
C GLU A 304 32.92 3.61 -8.71
N LEU A 305 31.70 3.12 -8.46
CA LEU A 305 31.46 1.85 -7.81
C LEU A 305 30.86 0.88 -8.82
N LYS A 306 31.52 -0.26 -9.02
CA LYS A 306 31.15 -1.22 -10.07
C LYS A 306 29.76 -1.84 -9.89
N ASN A 307 29.27 -1.95 -8.66
CA ASN A 307 27.99 -2.61 -8.35
C ASN A 307 27.34 -2.03 -7.08
N GLN A 308 26.01 -2.03 -7.04
CA GLN A 308 25.21 -1.71 -5.86
C GLN A 308 25.49 -2.64 -4.66
N THR A 309 26.07 -3.83 -4.87
CA THR A 309 26.51 -4.72 -3.78
C THR A 309 27.49 -4.04 -2.83
N TYR A 310 28.30 -3.08 -3.32
CA TYR A 310 29.21 -2.33 -2.44
C TYR A 310 28.47 -1.42 -1.46
N LEU A 311 27.31 -0.89 -1.84
CA LEU A 311 26.45 -0.12 -0.93
C LEU A 311 25.83 -1.05 0.11
N SER A 312 25.24 -2.18 -0.32
CA SER A 312 24.65 -3.16 0.60
C SER A 312 25.65 -3.68 1.62
N ARG A 313 26.90 -3.95 1.20
CA ARG A 313 27.96 -4.42 2.11
C ARG A 313 28.35 -3.42 3.20
N ILE A 314 28.25 -2.11 2.93
CA ILE A 314 28.48 -1.09 3.97
C ILE A 314 27.40 -1.22 5.04
N ILE A 315 26.14 -1.29 4.61
CA ILE A 315 24.97 -1.44 5.49
C ILE A 315 25.04 -2.74 6.30
N GLU A 316 25.28 -3.88 5.64
CA GLU A 316 25.39 -5.20 6.28
C GLU A 316 26.51 -5.21 7.33
N ASN A 317 27.65 -4.59 7.04
CA ASN A 317 28.73 -4.47 8.00
C ASN A 317 28.33 -3.62 9.20
N CYS A 318 27.74 -2.44 8.98
CA CYS A 318 27.26 -1.59 10.07
C CYS A 318 26.27 -2.36 10.96
N ASN A 319 25.27 -3.02 10.37
CA ASN A 319 24.30 -3.82 11.12
C ASN A 319 24.96 -4.97 11.91
N SER A 320 25.92 -5.66 11.29
CA SER A 320 26.63 -6.77 11.94
C SER A 320 27.50 -6.32 13.12
N ILE A 321 28.17 -5.16 12.99
CA ILE A 321 29.10 -4.63 13.99
C ILE A 321 28.33 -4.02 15.15
N LEU A 322 27.24 -3.32 14.85
CA LEU A 322 26.38 -2.70 15.86
C LEU A 322 25.40 -3.69 16.52
N ALA A 323 25.34 -4.95 16.05
CA ALA A 323 24.44 -5.99 16.54
C ALA A 323 22.98 -5.52 16.68
N LEU A 324 22.51 -4.73 15.72
CA LEU A 324 21.19 -4.10 15.76
C LEU A 324 20.08 -5.16 15.67
N GLN A 325 19.05 -5.01 16.51
CA GLN A 325 17.83 -5.83 16.43
C GLN A 325 17.12 -5.60 15.10
N GLU A 326 16.32 -6.56 14.61
CA GLU A 326 15.74 -6.53 13.24
C GLU A 326 15.06 -5.19 12.87
N HIS A 327 14.36 -4.55 13.81
CA HIS A 327 13.69 -3.26 13.58
C HIS A 327 14.62 -2.04 13.55
N GLN A 328 15.81 -2.13 14.14
CA GLN A 328 16.85 -1.09 14.16
C GLN A 328 17.86 -1.24 13.02
N GLN A 329 17.82 -2.36 12.27
CA GLN A 329 18.73 -2.57 11.16
C GLN A 329 18.63 -1.42 10.16
N LEU A 330 19.81 -0.94 9.77
CA LEU A 330 19.96 0.05 8.74
C LEU A 330 19.62 -0.60 7.40
N VAL A 331 18.85 0.11 6.59
CA VAL A 331 18.58 -0.24 5.20
C VAL A 331 19.34 0.75 4.32
N ARG A 332 19.57 0.42 3.05
CA ARG A 332 20.32 1.29 2.12
C ARG A 332 19.81 2.74 2.11
N ARG A 333 18.49 2.94 2.13
CA ARG A 333 17.84 4.26 2.15
C ARG A 333 18.06 5.05 3.44
N ASP A 334 18.49 4.41 4.53
CA ASP A 334 18.77 5.07 5.80
C ASP A 334 20.11 5.83 5.77
N ILE A 335 21.03 5.44 4.88
CA ILE A 335 22.37 6.04 4.74
C ILE A 335 22.59 6.66 3.36
N PHE A 336 22.00 6.09 2.31
CA PHE A 336 22.21 6.53 0.93
C PHE A 336 20.91 6.96 0.27
N THR A 337 20.89 8.17 -0.28
CA THR A 337 19.80 8.67 -1.10
C THR A 337 20.06 8.32 -2.57
N PHE A 338 19.08 7.72 -3.25
CA PHE A 338 19.15 7.46 -4.69
C PHE A 338 18.56 8.65 -5.47
N ILE A 339 19.32 9.22 -6.41
CA ILE A 339 18.89 10.41 -7.18
C ILE A 339 18.36 10.04 -8.57
N GLY A 340 18.72 8.86 -9.10
CA GLY A 340 18.39 8.44 -10.47
C GLY A 340 19.63 8.08 -11.28
N ASN A 341 19.48 7.39 -12.42
CA ASN A 341 20.57 7.03 -13.33
C ASN A 341 21.78 6.33 -12.67
N GLY A 342 21.55 5.56 -11.61
CA GLY A 342 22.61 4.89 -10.84
C GLY A 342 23.40 5.81 -9.91
N GLN A 343 22.99 7.06 -9.72
CA GLN A 343 23.63 8.01 -8.80
C GLN A 343 23.09 7.89 -7.38
N TYR A 344 24.01 7.85 -6.43
CA TYR A 344 23.73 7.83 -5.00
C TYR A 344 24.47 8.96 -4.29
N ARG A 345 23.90 9.50 -3.22
CA ARG A 345 24.58 10.42 -2.30
C ARG A 345 24.44 9.93 -0.86
N LEU A 346 25.32 10.41 0.04
CA LEU A 346 25.16 10.25 1.49
C LEU A 346 24.13 11.24 2.04
#